data_AF-A0A643J7K4-F1
#
_entry.id   AF-A0A643J7K4-F1
#
_cell.length_a   1.000
_cell.length_b   1.000
_cell.length_c   1.000
_cell.angle_alpha   90.00
_cell.angle_beta   90.00
_cell.angle_gamma   90.00
#
_symmetry.space_group_name_H-M   'P 1'
#
loop_
_entity.id
_entity.type
_entity.pdbx_description
1 polymer ?
#
loop_
_entity_poly.entity_id
_entity_poly.type
_entity_poly.pdbx_seq_one_letter_code
_entity_poly.pdbx_strand_id
1 'polypeptide(L)'
;MHRLLSDRARGWRRALCGVALGLLAWSAHGVPANAPQDLRIDGEVLPGKSVDLLEQALSRVKFNTDPQQLRRGLVENRLLARAVEDQLTAQSRADLDASVEIEAGNLLEQVYGRRYREDLGPYLRQPRALSAERLREVLAPRSRGLVENSLLLDETQRREAAGVELIGWQFPGQPAQVLDLLSLYEGDNVQGQVELQQGNLAYLARQVQTRIRRDYLWYRLARDGFGPAERQGVRTLVRDKLVRHRYLHQIGLYSDFHHESEALRELAGKVSDKDAEAYYRRNLERYRNVAQVQAAHIRLADQASADKVYAELRSGLAFDEAVRRYSLADDRDRDPPGDLGLIRPQDGRLDLLRKTALIQKADTVSQPMRIDGAFEIVRVRSREDRQLPLDDRSVRFEVNQAVAREQLAAQFETRLRNLLAGARVEGL
;
A
#
# COMPACT_ATOMS: atom_id res chain seq x y z
N MET A 1 -23.00 19.28 0.51
CA MET A 1 -22.14 18.63 -0.51
C MET A 1 -21.62 17.27 -0.03
N HIS A 2 -22.54 16.38 0.28
CA HIS A 2 -22.29 14.94 0.39
C HIS A 2 -23.46 14.29 -0.36
N ARG A 3 -23.17 13.32 -1.23
CA ARG A 3 -24.04 12.75 -2.28
C ARG A 3 -24.00 13.52 -3.59
N LEU A 4 -23.18 13.00 -4.51
CA LEU A 4 -23.42 12.88 -5.97
C LEU A 4 -22.15 12.38 -6.72
N LEU A 5 -21.32 11.56 -6.07
CA LEU A 5 -20.17 10.88 -6.69
C LEU A 5 -20.17 9.37 -6.38
N SER A 6 -21.32 8.69 -6.51
CA SER A 6 -21.40 7.24 -6.27
C SER A 6 -21.87 6.40 -7.45
N ASP A 7 -21.97 6.92 -8.67
CA ASP A 7 -22.69 6.19 -9.74
C ASP A 7 -22.00 5.99 -11.10
N ARG A 8 -20.66 5.97 -11.15
CA ARG A 8 -19.95 5.50 -12.36
C ARG A 8 -18.79 4.50 -12.11
N ALA A 9 -18.91 3.67 -11.08
CA ALA A 9 -17.98 2.56 -10.83
C ALA A 9 -18.71 1.21 -10.60
N ARG A 10 -19.78 0.96 -11.37
CA ARG A 10 -20.55 -0.28 -11.34
C ARG A 10 -20.71 -0.87 -12.74
N GLY A 11 -19.64 -1.47 -13.22
CA GLY A 11 -19.69 -2.60 -14.15
C GLY A 11 -18.77 -3.66 -13.55
N TRP A 12 -19.14 -4.94 -13.58
CA TRP A 12 -18.42 -6.08 -12.99
C TRP A 12 -18.76 -6.43 -11.53
N ARG A 13 -20.01 -6.29 -11.10
CA ARG A 13 -20.56 -7.15 -10.03
C ARG A 13 -22.05 -7.33 -10.24
N ARG A 14 -22.47 -8.51 -10.72
CA ARG A 14 -23.77 -9.14 -10.45
C ARG A 14 -23.88 -10.50 -11.12
N ALA A 15 -23.87 -11.54 -10.30
CA ALA A 15 -24.86 -12.62 -10.33
C ALA A 15 -25.37 -12.70 -8.87
N LEU A 16 -26.48 -12.02 -8.57
CA LEU A 16 -27.84 -12.58 -8.37
C LEU A 16 -27.93 -13.40 -7.05
N CYS A 17 -28.44 -12.82 -5.95
CA CYS A 17 -29.86 -12.64 -5.57
C CYS A 17 -30.55 -13.99 -5.24
N GLY A 18 -31.24 -14.22 -4.12
CA GLY A 18 -31.56 -13.41 -2.95
C GLY A 18 -32.54 -14.16 -2.00
N VAL A 19 -32.80 -13.52 -0.84
CA VAL A 19 -33.97 -13.65 0.07
C VAL A 19 -34.13 -14.94 0.91
N ALA A 20 -33.95 -14.80 2.24
CA ALA A 20 -35.04 -14.90 3.23
C ALA A 20 -34.56 -14.55 4.65
N LEU A 21 -35.34 -13.72 5.33
CA LEU A 21 -35.25 -13.43 6.77
C LEU A 21 -35.67 -14.67 7.59
N GLY A 22 -34.95 -14.94 8.67
CA GLY A 22 -35.34 -15.91 9.70
C GLY A 22 -34.57 -15.69 10.99
N LEU A 23 -35.14 -14.92 11.91
CA LEU A 23 -34.75 -14.90 13.31
C LEU A 23 -35.13 -16.24 13.95
N LEU A 24 -34.16 -17.11 14.24
CA LEU A 24 -34.31 -18.17 15.23
C LEU A 24 -32.98 -18.32 15.97
N ALA A 25 -33.04 -18.08 17.27
CA ALA A 25 -32.00 -18.45 18.22
C ALA A 25 -31.79 -19.97 18.13
N TRP A 26 -30.58 -20.40 17.82
CA TRP A 26 -30.15 -21.78 18.06
C TRP A 26 -28.87 -21.81 18.86
N SER A 27 -28.95 -22.64 19.88
CA SER A 27 -27.98 -22.99 20.89
C SER A 27 -26.64 -23.38 20.30
N ALA A 28 -25.59 -22.99 21.02
CA ALA A 28 -24.23 -23.45 20.86
C ALA A 28 -24.17 -24.97 20.67
N HIS A 29 -24.11 -25.42 19.43
CA HIS A 29 -23.61 -26.72 19.05
C HIS A 29 -22.27 -26.44 18.37
N GLY A 30 -21.20 -26.61 19.14
CA GLY A 30 -19.85 -26.58 18.60
C GLY A 30 -19.75 -27.60 17.49
N VAL A 31 -19.58 -27.12 16.26
CA VAL A 31 -19.06 -27.94 15.17
C VAL A 31 -17.73 -28.49 15.68
N PRO A 32 -17.49 -29.80 15.68
CA PRO A 32 -16.17 -30.32 16.02
C PRO A 32 -15.19 -29.70 15.04
N ALA A 33 -14.26 -28.88 15.55
CA ALA A 33 -13.17 -28.37 14.74
C ALA A 33 -12.42 -29.59 14.20
N ASN A 34 -12.52 -29.85 12.89
CA ASN A 34 -11.71 -30.88 12.24
C ASN A 34 -10.24 -30.62 12.62
N ALA A 35 -9.50 -31.70 12.85
CA ALA A 35 -8.08 -31.58 13.16
C ALA A 35 -7.37 -30.72 12.09
N PRO A 36 -6.40 -29.86 12.48
CA PRO A 36 -5.66 -29.03 11.54
C PRO A 36 -5.12 -29.88 10.40
N GLN A 37 -5.55 -29.60 9.18
CA GLN A 37 -5.17 -30.40 8.03
C GLN A 37 -3.94 -29.78 7.36
N ASP A 38 -2.90 -30.59 7.16
CA ASP A 38 -1.70 -30.18 6.46
C ASP A 38 -1.97 -29.89 4.99
N LEU A 39 -1.23 -28.93 4.44
CA LEU A 39 -1.17 -28.65 3.01
C LEU A 39 0.16 -29.23 2.48
N ARG A 40 0.11 -30.07 1.44
CA ARG A 40 1.30 -30.68 0.84
C ARG A 40 1.50 -30.20 -0.59
N ILE A 41 2.73 -29.81 -0.92
CA ILE A 41 3.09 -29.28 -2.24
C ILE A 41 4.40 -29.95 -2.66
N ASP A 42 4.30 -30.91 -3.59
CA ASP A 42 5.39 -31.76 -4.06
C ASP A 42 6.10 -32.51 -2.92
N GLY A 43 5.30 -33.01 -1.97
CA GLY A 43 5.77 -33.75 -0.79
C GLY A 43 6.24 -32.88 0.38
N GLU A 44 6.49 -31.57 0.16
CA GLU A 44 6.77 -30.64 1.26
C GLU A 44 5.49 -30.35 2.04
N VAL A 45 5.60 -30.32 3.37
CA VAL A 45 4.49 -30.08 4.28
C VAL A 45 4.47 -28.64 4.76
N LEU A 46 3.35 -27.96 4.57
CA LEU A 46 2.96 -26.77 5.30
C LEU A 46 2.01 -27.21 6.44
N PRO A 47 2.45 -27.14 7.70
CA PRO A 47 1.68 -27.68 8.82
C PRO A 47 0.31 -27.02 8.97
N GLY A 48 -0.73 -27.82 9.18
CA GLY A 48 -2.11 -27.34 9.29
C GLY A 48 -2.29 -26.30 10.39
N LYS A 49 -1.65 -26.49 11.55
CA LYS A 49 -1.67 -25.50 12.64
C LYS A 49 -1.13 -24.13 12.23
N SER A 50 -0.10 -24.09 11.37
CA SER A 50 0.47 -22.85 10.86
C SER A 50 -0.51 -22.14 9.91
N VAL A 51 -1.21 -22.90 9.08
CA VAL A 51 -2.26 -22.41 8.17
C VAL A 51 -3.44 -21.86 8.97
N ASP A 52 -3.94 -22.61 9.95
CA ASP A 52 -5.06 -22.21 10.82
C ASP A 52 -4.73 -20.94 11.62
N LEU A 53 -3.48 -20.78 12.08
CA LEU A 53 -3.03 -19.57 12.78
C LEU A 53 -3.10 -18.34 11.87
N LEU A 54 -2.68 -18.47 10.60
CA LEU A 54 -2.80 -17.41 9.62
C LEU A 54 -4.26 -17.09 9.30
N GLU A 55 -5.11 -18.11 9.13
CA GLU A 55 -6.55 -17.93 8.94
C GLU A 55 -7.20 -17.18 10.11
N GLN A 56 -6.84 -17.56 11.33
CA GLN A 56 -7.28 -16.89 12.56
C GLN A 56 -6.83 -15.43 12.61
N ALA A 57 -5.60 -15.13 12.17
CA ALA A 57 -5.16 -13.75 12.06
C ALA A 57 -6.03 -13.00 11.05
N LEU A 58 -6.20 -13.53 9.83
CA LEU A 58 -6.94 -12.89 8.74
C LEU A 58 -8.42 -12.64 9.07
N SER A 59 -9.10 -13.59 9.72
CA SER A 59 -10.52 -13.46 10.08
C SER A 59 -10.82 -12.30 11.03
N ARG A 60 -9.82 -11.87 11.82
CA ARG A 60 -9.94 -10.68 12.70
C ARG A 60 -9.94 -9.36 11.95
N VAL A 61 -9.47 -9.34 10.70
CA VAL A 61 -9.40 -8.15 9.84
C VAL A 61 -10.45 -8.21 8.73
N LYS A 62 -10.66 -9.39 8.14
CA LYS A 62 -11.65 -9.64 7.09
C LYS A 62 -12.67 -10.66 7.58
N PHE A 63 -13.92 -10.23 7.71
CA PHE A 63 -15.00 -11.05 8.28
C PHE A 63 -15.37 -12.31 7.48
N ASN A 64 -14.96 -12.42 6.20
CA ASN A 64 -15.31 -13.54 5.29
C ASN A 64 -14.08 -14.03 4.51
N THR A 65 -13.08 -14.58 5.19
CA THR A 65 -12.01 -15.32 4.50
C THR A 65 -12.53 -16.71 4.15
N ASP A 66 -12.69 -17.01 2.86
CA ASP A 66 -13.01 -18.37 2.39
C ASP A 66 -11.78 -19.27 2.61
N PRO A 67 -11.86 -20.30 3.47
CA PRO A 67 -10.72 -21.15 3.81
C PRO A 67 -10.11 -21.87 2.60
N GLN A 68 -10.96 -22.27 1.64
CA GLN A 68 -10.48 -22.96 0.44
C GLN A 68 -9.69 -22.00 -0.47
N GLN A 69 -10.16 -20.75 -0.61
CA GLN A 69 -9.42 -19.72 -1.35
C GLN A 69 -8.12 -19.35 -0.66
N LEU A 70 -8.11 -19.27 0.68
CA LEU A 70 -6.90 -19.02 1.45
C LEU A 70 -5.85 -20.11 1.15
N ARG A 71 -6.22 -21.38 1.30
CA ARG A 71 -5.30 -22.51 1.07
C ARG A 71 -4.77 -22.53 -0.36
N ARG A 72 -5.63 -22.29 -1.35
CA ARG A 72 -5.20 -22.13 -2.73
C ARG A 72 -4.20 -20.99 -2.90
N GLY A 73 -4.46 -19.83 -2.29
CA GLY A 73 -3.52 -18.69 -2.30
C GLY A 73 -2.18 -19.01 -1.62
N LEU A 74 -2.17 -19.86 -0.60
CA LEU A 74 -0.93 -20.33 0.04
C LEU A 74 -0.12 -21.23 -0.88
N VAL A 75 -0.77 -22.14 -1.62
CA VAL A 75 -0.11 -22.94 -2.65
C VAL A 75 0.51 -22.06 -3.72
N GLU A 76 -0.26 -21.08 -4.22
CA GLU A 76 0.21 -20.12 -5.22
C GLU A 76 1.44 -19.34 -4.72
N ASN A 77 1.42 -18.87 -3.47
CA ASN A 77 2.55 -18.18 -2.87
C ASN A 77 3.78 -19.09 -2.73
N ARG A 78 3.61 -20.33 -2.25
CA ARG A 78 4.72 -21.27 -2.06
C ARG A 78 5.41 -21.62 -3.37
N LEU A 79 4.62 -21.98 -4.38
CA LEU A 79 5.14 -22.33 -5.71
C LEU A 79 5.84 -21.14 -6.37
N LEU A 80 5.24 -19.95 -6.26
CA LEU A 80 5.85 -18.74 -6.79
C LEU A 80 7.17 -18.43 -6.07
N ALA A 81 7.17 -18.44 -4.73
CA ALA A 81 8.34 -18.10 -3.93
C ALA A 81 9.54 -19.00 -4.27
N ARG A 82 9.33 -20.33 -4.32
CA ARG A 82 10.36 -21.30 -4.78
C ARG A 82 10.91 -20.97 -6.16
N ALA A 83 10.07 -20.45 -7.06
CA ALA A 83 10.46 -20.18 -8.44
C ALA A 83 11.15 -18.81 -8.66
N VAL A 84 10.98 -17.85 -7.73
CA VAL A 84 11.39 -16.45 -7.96
C VAL A 84 12.27 -15.84 -6.87
N GLU A 85 12.44 -16.48 -5.72
CA GLU A 85 13.26 -15.91 -4.64
C GLU A 85 14.70 -15.63 -5.10
N ASP A 86 15.30 -16.55 -5.85
CA ASP A 86 16.65 -16.36 -6.42
C ASP A 86 16.73 -15.30 -7.52
N GLN A 87 15.57 -14.91 -8.07
CA GLN A 87 15.45 -13.84 -9.08
C GLN A 87 15.34 -12.45 -8.45
N LEU A 88 15.20 -12.36 -7.12
CA LEU A 88 15.16 -11.08 -6.42
C LEU A 88 16.53 -10.38 -6.51
N THR A 89 16.52 -9.06 -6.64
CA THR A 89 17.76 -8.26 -6.57
C THR A 89 18.44 -8.46 -5.22
N ALA A 90 19.75 -8.19 -5.15
CA ALA A 90 20.50 -8.25 -3.88
C ALA A 90 19.84 -7.36 -2.81
N GLN A 91 19.41 -6.15 -3.19
CA GLN A 91 18.70 -5.24 -2.29
C GLN A 91 17.38 -5.83 -1.79
N SER A 92 16.59 -6.45 -2.65
CA SER A 92 15.33 -7.11 -2.26
C SER A 92 15.52 -8.40 -1.48
N ARG A 93 16.73 -8.95 -1.37
CA ARG A 93 17.04 -10.13 -0.54
C ARG A 93 17.69 -9.77 0.80
N ALA A 94 18.43 -8.66 0.85
CA ALA A 94 19.30 -8.31 1.97
C ALA A 94 18.62 -8.35 3.36
N ASP A 95 17.37 -7.91 3.46
CA ASP A 95 16.60 -7.83 4.72
C ASP A 95 15.39 -8.80 4.76
N LEU A 96 15.34 -9.80 3.88
CA LEU A 96 14.18 -10.69 3.76
C LEU A 96 13.97 -11.49 5.05
N ASP A 97 15.04 -12.04 5.63
CA ASP A 97 14.96 -12.83 6.87
C ASP A 97 14.49 -11.98 8.06
N ALA A 98 15.04 -10.77 8.20
CA ALA A 98 14.60 -9.80 9.20
C ALA A 98 13.12 -9.45 9.04
N SER A 99 12.68 -9.19 7.80
CA SER A 99 11.29 -8.90 7.47
C SER A 99 10.36 -10.08 7.77
N VAL A 100 10.80 -11.32 7.55
CA VAL A 100 10.04 -12.52 7.92
C VAL A 100 9.82 -12.58 9.42
N GLU A 101 10.85 -12.36 10.24
CA GLU A 101 10.69 -12.37 11.69
C GLU A 101 9.79 -11.24 12.18
N ILE A 102 9.93 -10.04 11.62
CA ILE A 102 9.09 -8.88 11.97
C ILE A 102 7.62 -9.18 11.64
N GLU A 103 7.34 -9.60 10.40
CA GLU A 103 5.99 -9.81 9.92
C GLU A 103 5.31 -11.03 10.57
N ALA A 104 6.08 -12.09 10.88
CA ALA A 104 5.58 -13.20 11.69
C ALA A 104 5.25 -12.74 13.12
N GLY A 105 6.09 -11.90 13.74
CA GLY A 105 5.80 -11.29 15.02
C GLY A 105 4.50 -10.48 15.01
N ASN A 106 4.28 -9.66 13.98
CA ASN A 106 3.05 -8.87 13.79
C ASN A 106 1.81 -9.78 13.68
N LEU A 107 1.93 -10.89 12.94
CA LEU A 107 0.87 -11.89 12.84
C LEU A 107 0.54 -12.50 14.20
N LEU A 108 1.55 -12.87 15.00
CA LEU A 108 1.34 -13.39 16.34
C LEU A 108 0.71 -12.33 17.26
N GLU A 109 1.13 -11.07 17.15
CA GLU A 109 0.54 -9.97 17.91
C GLU A 109 -0.94 -9.76 17.55
N GLN A 110 -1.31 -9.94 16.28
CA GLN A 110 -2.71 -9.88 15.87
C GLN A 110 -3.56 -11.01 16.49
N VAL A 111 -2.98 -12.20 16.68
CA VAL A 111 -3.64 -13.36 17.30
C VAL A 111 -3.67 -13.25 18.85
N TYR A 112 -2.58 -12.86 19.48
CA TYR A 112 -2.43 -12.89 20.94
C TYR A 112 -2.53 -11.51 21.62
N GLY A 113 -2.15 -10.43 20.93
CA GLY A 113 -1.82 -9.14 21.52
C GLY A 113 -2.98 -8.39 22.18
N ARG A 114 -4.23 -8.60 21.76
CA ARG A 114 -5.40 -7.99 22.43
C ARG A 114 -5.78 -8.66 23.75
N ARG A 115 -5.37 -9.92 23.94
CA ARG A 115 -5.82 -10.74 25.08
C ARG A 115 -4.80 -10.78 26.22
N TYR A 116 -3.56 -10.35 25.97
CA TYR A 116 -2.46 -10.47 26.92
C TYR A 116 -1.50 -9.27 26.85
N ARG A 117 -1.65 -8.32 27.78
CA ARG A 117 -0.57 -7.41 28.18
C ARG A 117 0.07 -8.00 29.43
N GLU A 118 0.91 -9.01 29.25
CA GLU A 118 1.69 -9.55 30.36
C GLU A 118 2.86 -8.64 30.68
N ASP A 119 3.15 -8.51 31.97
CA ASP A 119 4.37 -7.87 32.44
C ASP A 119 5.56 -8.79 32.15
N LEU A 120 6.46 -8.32 31.29
CA LEU A 120 7.67 -9.07 30.94
C LEU A 120 8.82 -8.80 31.91
N GLY A 121 8.69 -7.79 32.78
CA GLY A 121 9.70 -7.39 33.77
C GLY A 121 10.32 -8.57 34.54
N PRO A 122 9.54 -9.55 35.05
CA PRO A 122 10.08 -10.70 35.77
C PRO A 122 11.02 -11.60 34.98
N TYR A 123 10.98 -11.55 33.64
CA TYR A 123 11.85 -12.34 32.76
C TYR A 123 13.12 -11.59 32.35
N LEU A 124 13.17 -10.27 32.56
CA LEU A 124 14.26 -9.42 32.09
C LEU A 124 15.44 -9.46 33.07
N ARG A 125 16.64 -9.47 32.49
CA ARG A 125 17.89 -9.22 33.21
C ARG A 125 18.27 -7.75 33.01
N GLN A 126 19.08 -7.23 33.94
CA GLN A 126 19.40 -5.81 34.01
C GLN A 126 19.95 -5.29 32.66
N PRO A 127 19.32 -4.28 32.04
CA PRO A 127 19.79 -3.72 30.78
C PRO A 127 21.11 -2.97 31.02
N ARG A 128 22.02 -3.01 30.03
CA ARG A 128 23.23 -2.18 30.06
C ARG A 128 22.91 -0.82 29.42
N ALA A 129 23.31 0.25 30.09
CA ALA A 129 23.13 1.59 29.53
C ALA A 129 24.03 1.78 28.30
N LEU A 130 23.49 2.37 27.25
CA LEU A 130 24.22 2.73 26.02
C LEU A 130 24.00 4.21 25.71
N SER A 131 25.07 4.95 25.44
CA SER A 131 24.98 6.35 25.01
C SER A 131 24.82 6.48 23.50
N ALA A 132 24.29 7.61 23.04
CA ALA A 132 24.15 7.90 21.62
C ALA A 132 25.52 8.04 20.93
N GLU A 133 26.54 8.52 21.65
CA GLU A 133 27.92 8.58 21.19
C GLU A 133 28.45 7.17 20.94
N ARG A 134 28.29 6.25 21.90
CA ARG A 134 28.80 4.88 21.78
C ARG A 134 28.09 4.12 20.68
N LEU A 135 26.77 4.30 20.53
CA LEU A 135 25.99 3.70 19.46
C LEU A 135 26.51 4.14 18.07
N ARG A 136 26.78 5.44 17.89
CA ARG A 136 27.36 5.97 16.65
C ARG A 136 28.79 5.48 16.43
N GLU A 137 29.62 5.45 17.47
CA GLU A 137 31.01 5.00 17.38
C GLU A 137 31.12 3.56 16.85
N VAL A 138 30.19 2.70 17.27
CA VAL A 138 30.14 1.29 16.87
C VAL A 138 29.56 1.12 15.45
N LEU A 139 28.45 1.81 15.13
CA LEU A 139 27.68 1.54 13.91
C LEU A 139 27.92 2.50 12.74
N ALA A 140 28.33 3.74 12.99
CA ALA A 140 28.46 4.73 11.93
C ALA A 140 29.64 4.38 11.00
N PRO A 141 29.53 4.65 9.69
CA PRO A 141 30.60 4.38 8.73
C PRO A 141 31.92 5.04 9.17
N ARG A 142 33.00 4.26 9.22
CA ARG A 142 34.33 4.76 9.65
C ARG A 142 35.07 5.52 8.56
N SER A 143 34.72 5.33 7.29
CA SER A 143 35.36 5.98 6.15
C SER A 143 34.57 7.22 5.68
N ARG A 144 35.29 8.30 5.34
CA ARG A 144 34.74 9.52 4.72
C ARG A 144 34.66 9.45 3.19
N GLY A 145 34.97 8.30 2.59
CA GLY A 145 34.92 8.06 1.14
C GLY A 145 33.56 7.54 0.67
N LEU A 146 33.39 7.36 -0.63
CA LEU A 146 32.23 6.66 -1.21
C LEU A 146 32.24 5.21 -0.72
N VAL A 147 31.37 4.89 0.24
CA VAL A 147 31.06 3.51 0.62
C VAL A 147 29.93 3.06 -0.28
N GLU A 148 30.13 2.00 -1.08
CA GLU A 148 29.09 1.46 -1.97
C GLU A 148 27.80 1.07 -1.21
N ASN A 149 27.91 0.73 0.08
CA ASN A 149 26.77 0.54 0.96
C ASN A 149 27.12 0.92 2.42
N SER A 150 26.75 2.12 2.85
CA SER A 150 27.04 2.64 4.20
C SER A 150 26.36 1.88 5.34
N LEU A 151 25.45 0.96 5.04
CA LEU A 151 24.75 0.13 6.03
C LEU A 151 25.46 -1.19 6.32
N LEU A 152 26.44 -1.58 5.50
CA LEU A 152 27.24 -2.77 5.78
C LEU A 152 28.30 -2.43 6.83
N LEU A 153 28.21 -3.09 7.98
CA LEU A 153 29.24 -3.03 9.02
C LEU A 153 30.46 -3.83 8.58
N ASP A 154 31.65 -3.25 8.71
CA ASP A 154 32.90 -3.98 8.53
C ASP A 154 33.11 -5.03 9.65
N GLU A 155 34.08 -5.93 9.45
CA GLU A 155 34.38 -7.01 10.40
C GLU A 155 34.74 -6.51 11.81
N THR A 156 35.33 -5.31 11.93
CA THR A 156 35.68 -4.71 13.22
C THR A 156 34.43 -4.18 13.90
N GLN A 157 33.60 -3.42 13.17
CA GLN A 157 32.32 -2.92 13.65
C GLN A 157 31.39 -4.06 14.06
N ARG A 158 31.34 -5.15 13.28
CA ARG A 158 30.57 -6.35 13.62
C ARG A 158 30.99 -6.93 14.98
N ARG A 159 32.30 -7.13 15.19
CA ARG A 159 32.82 -7.64 16.48
C ARG A 159 32.53 -6.70 17.64
N GLU A 160 32.70 -5.39 17.43
CA GLU A 160 32.40 -4.39 18.46
C GLU A 160 30.91 -4.36 18.80
N ALA A 161 30.03 -4.41 17.80
CA ALA A 161 28.58 -4.44 17.98
C ALA A 161 28.12 -5.73 18.69
N ALA A 162 28.68 -6.89 18.34
CA ALA A 162 28.39 -8.15 19.02
C ALA A 162 28.81 -8.15 20.50
N GLY A 163 29.81 -7.35 20.87
CA GLY A 163 30.23 -7.16 22.26
C GLY A 163 29.35 -6.22 23.09
N VAL A 164 28.43 -5.48 22.45
CA VAL A 164 27.51 -4.56 23.14
C VAL A 164 26.22 -5.31 23.48
N GLU A 165 26.18 -5.92 24.66
CA GLU A 165 24.95 -6.50 25.20
C GLU A 165 23.94 -5.40 25.56
N LEU A 166 22.73 -5.46 25.01
CA LEU A 166 21.66 -4.50 25.29
C LEU A 166 20.81 -4.96 26.47
N ILE A 167 20.34 -6.20 26.42
CA ILE A 167 19.48 -6.80 27.44
C ILE A 167 19.50 -8.33 27.34
N GLY A 168 19.25 -9.01 28.46
CA GLY A 168 18.99 -10.45 28.46
C GLY A 168 17.61 -10.78 29.02
N TRP A 169 17.06 -11.94 28.65
CA TRP A 169 15.83 -12.46 29.24
C TRP A 169 15.86 -13.99 29.32
N GLN A 170 15.03 -14.56 30.18
CA GLN A 170 14.85 -16.01 30.26
C GLN A 170 13.40 -16.36 30.56
N PHE A 171 12.76 -17.05 29.62
CA PHE A 171 11.42 -17.56 29.82
C PHE A 171 11.44 -18.92 30.54
N PRO A 172 10.38 -19.28 31.28
CA PRO A 172 10.33 -20.55 32.00
C PRO A 172 10.56 -21.75 31.08
N GLY A 173 11.52 -22.61 31.45
CA GLY A 173 11.90 -23.79 30.68
C GLY A 173 12.67 -23.51 29.39
N GLN A 174 13.15 -22.28 29.19
CA GLN A 174 13.98 -21.90 28.05
C GLN A 174 15.40 -21.50 28.49
N PRO A 175 16.40 -21.65 27.60
CA PRO A 175 17.74 -21.12 27.85
C PRO A 175 17.71 -19.59 27.91
N ALA A 176 18.61 -19.02 28.70
CA ALA A 176 18.79 -17.56 28.75
C ALA A 176 19.17 -17.02 27.37
N GLN A 177 18.55 -15.90 27.00
CA GLN A 177 18.80 -15.17 25.77
C GLN A 177 19.48 -13.84 26.09
N VAL A 178 20.33 -13.38 25.18
CA VAL A 178 20.96 -12.06 25.21
C VAL A 178 20.76 -11.44 23.84
N LEU A 179 20.30 -10.20 23.81
CA LEU A 179 20.28 -9.38 22.62
C LEU A 179 21.47 -8.44 22.65
N ASP A 180 22.41 -8.65 21.74
CA ASP A 180 23.48 -7.72 21.44
C ASP A 180 23.10 -6.73 20.33
N LEU A 181 23.91 -5.69 20.17
CA LEU A 181 23.67 -4.62 19.21
C LEU A 181 23.78 -5.08 17.76
N LEU A 182 24.66 -6.05 17.45
CA LEU A 182 24.79 -6.58 16.09
C LEU A 182 23.52 -7.32 15.70
N SER A 183 23.06 -8.24 16.56
CA SER A 183 21.84 -9.02 16.36
C SER A 183 20.60 -8.13 16.22
N LEU A 184 20.53 -7.01 16.95
CA LEU A 184 19.45 -6.04 16.77
C LEU A 184 19.56 -5.30 15.43
N TYR A 185 20.77 -4.84 15.07
CA TYR A 185 21.02 -4.06 13.85
C TYR A 185 20.74 -4.86 12.57
N GLU A 186 21.23 -6.09 12.50
CA GLU A 186 21.03 -6.99 11.35
C GLU A 186 19.60 -7.53 11.25
N GLY A 187 18.93 -7.62 12.40
CA GLY A 187 17.54 -8.05 12.50
C GLY A 187 16.51 -6.96 12.20
N ASP A 188 16.95 -5.76 11.85
CA ASP A 188 16.09 -4.63 11.50
C ASP A 188 16.07 -4.38 9.99
N ASN A 189 15.10 -3.61 9.52
CA ASN A 189 15.03 -3.18 8.13
C ASN A 189 16.00 -2.01 7.86
N VAL A 190 16.17 -1.68 6.58
CA VAL A 190 17.06 -0.62 6.09
C VAL A 190 16.80 0.73 6.79
N GLN A 191 15.54 1.11 7.02
CA GLN A 191 15.21 2.37 7.70
C GLN A 191 15.65 2.34 9.17
N GLY A 192 15.43 1.22 9.86
CA GLY A 192 15.86 1.03 11.24
C GLY A 192 17.36 1.04 11.42
N GLN A 193 18.10 0.44 10.48
CA GLN A 193 19.57 0.50 10.46
C GLN A 193 20.07 1.94 10.37
N VAL A 194 19.43 2.80 9.57
CA VAL A 194 19.75 4.23 9.49
C VAL A 194 19.52 4.93 10.83
N GLU A 195 18.38 4.70 11.48
CA GLU A 195 18.07 5.29 12.79
C GLU A 195 19.11 4.90 13.85
N LEU A 196 19.52 3.64 13.87
CA LEU A 196 20.55 3.13 14.79
C LEU A 196 21.92 3.75 14.50
N GLN A 197 22.33 3.86 13.23
CA GLN A 197 23.59 4.54 12.86
C GLN A 197 23.61 6.02 13.23
N GLN A 198 22.45 6.68 13.28
CA GLN A 198 22.33 8.07 13.71
C GLN A 198 22.37 8.24 15.25
N GLY A 199 22.43 7.14 16.01
CA GLY A 199 22.48 7.18 17.46
C GLY A 199 21.12 7.36 18.13
N ASN A 200 20.01 7.03 17.45
CA ASN A 200 18.66 7.26 17.96
C ASN A 200 18.31 6.26 19.10
N LEU A 201 18.55 6.67 20.35
CA LEU A 201 18.29 5.84 21.53
C LEU A 201 16.79 5.57 21.76
N ALA A 202 15.90 6.46 21.34
CA ALA A 202 14.46 6.24 21.46
C ALA A 202 13.98 5.17 20.48
N TYR A 203 14.56 5.14 19.27
CA TYR A 203 14.36 4.05 18.32
C TYR A 203 14.91 2.73 18.86
N LEU A 204 16.16 2.73 19.34
CA LEU A 204 16.81 1.57 19.96
C LEU A 204 15.93 0.95 21.06
N ALA A 205 15.47 1.76 22.02
CA ALA A 205 14.65 1.29 23.13
C ALA A 205 13.34 0.64 22.67
N ARG A 206 12.67 1.24 21.67
CA ARG A 206 11.46 0.66 21.07
C ARG A 206 11.74 -0.66 20.36
N GLN A 207 12.85 -0.77 19.62
CA GLN A 207 13.20 -2.00 18.93
C GLN A 207 13.58 -3.13 19.89
N VAL A 208 14.30 -2.82 20.98
CA VAL A 208 14.58 -3.78 22.05
C VAL A 208 13.27 -4.31 22.66
N GLN A 209 12.33 -3.43 23.01
CA GLN A 209 11.03 -3.86 23.54
C GLN A 209 10.24 -4.71 22.55
N THR A 210 10.25 -4.31 21.27
CA THR A 210 9.60 -5.04 20.18
C THR A 210 10.18 -6.45 20.01
N ARG A 211 11.51 -6.57 20.07
CA ARG A 211 12.23 -7.86 19.99
C ARG A 211 11.84 -8.80 21.11
N ILE A 212 11.88 -8.33 22.37
CA ILE A 212 11.51 -9.15 23.53
C ILE A 212 10.05 -9.58 23.43
N ARG A 213 9.15 -8.66 23.08
CA ARG A 213 7.73 -8.97 22.90
C ARG A 213 7.51 -10.04 21.84
N ARG A 214 8.18 -9.93 20.69
CA ARG A 214 8.14 -10.95 19.63
C ARG A 214 8.61 -12.30 20.13
N ASP A 215 9.74 -12.35 20.84
CA ASP A 215 10.30 -13.62 21.32
C ASP A 215 9.41 -14.26 22.38
N TYR A 216 8.75 -13.45 23.22
CA TYR A 216 7.72 -13.91 24.14
C TYR A 216 6.49 -14.49 23.39
N LEU A 217 6.05 -13.87 22.30
CA LEU A 217 4.94 -14.39 21.48
C LEU A 217 5.29 -15.75 20.86
N TRP A 218 6.53 -15.92 20.39
CA TRP A 218 7.02 -17.23 19.91
C TRP A 218 7.08 -18.27 21.02
N TYR A 219 7.53 -17.89 22.22
CA TYR A 219 7.51 -18.76 23.40
C TYR A 219 6.09 -19.20 23.76
N ARG A 220 5.12 -18.27 23.77
CA ARG A 220 3.72 -18.59 24.02
C ARG A 220 3.16 -19.53 22.95
N LEU A 221 3.41 -19.25 21.67
CA LEU A 221 2.98 -20.11 20.58
C LEU A 221 3.50 -21.55 20.78
N ALA A 222 4.76 -21.71 21.22
CA ALA A 222 5.32 -23.02 21.54
C ALA A 222 4.58 -23.72 22.70
N ARG A 223 4.20 -22.97 23.74
CA ARG A 223 3.39 -23.50 24.85
C ARG A 223 1.98 -23.92 24.44
N ASP A 224 1.43 -23.29 23.41
CA ASP A 224 0.14 -23.66 22.81
C ASP A 224 0.25 -24.89 21.89
N GLY A 225 1.38 -25.60 21.92
CA GLY A 225 1.57 -26.88 21.23
C GLY A 225 1.98 -26.74 19.76
N PHE A 226 2.53 -25.59 19.36
CA PHE A 226 3.21 -25.43 18.07
C PHE A 226 4.67 -25.87 18.23
N GLY A 227 5.03 -27.02 17.65
CA GLY A 227 6.38 -27.55 17.65
C GLY A 227 7.32 -26.78 16.70
N PRO A 228 8.57 -27.23 16.56
CA PRO A 228 9.53 -26.61 15.65
C PRO A 228 9.03 -26.54 14.20
N ALA A 229 8.37 -27.60 13.72
CA ALA A 229 7.84 -27.67 12.36
C ALA A 229 6.75 -26.62 12.11
N GLU A 230 5.79 -26.46 13.03
CA GLU A 230 4.72 -25.47 12.90
C GLU A 230 5.25 -24.04 12.97
N ARG A 231 6.22 -23.78 13.86
CA ARG A 231 6.85 -22.45 13.94
C ARG A 231 7.64 -22.12 12.68
N GLN A 232 8.30 -23.10 12.08
CA GLN A 232 8.93 -22.92 10.77
C GLN A 232 7.87 -22.73 9.68
N GLY A 233 6.75 -23.45 9.73
CA GLY A 233 5.62 -23.27 8.83
C GLY A 233 5.10 -21.83 8.82
N VAL A 234 4.96 -21.20 9.99
CA VAL A 234 4.55 -19.78 10.09
C VAL A 234 5.56 -18.87 9.37
N ARG A 235 6.86 -19.08 9.59
CA ARG A 235 7.92 -18.33 8.89
C ARG A 235 7.86 -18.52 7.38
N THR A 236 7.68 -19.76 6.92
CA THR A 236 7.55 -20.09 5.49
C THR A 236 6.36 -19.36 4.86
N LEU A 237 5.17 -19.42 5.47
CA LEU A 237 3.97 -18.74 4.96
C LEU A 237 4.17 -17.22 4.83
N VAL A 238 4.83 -16.61 5.82
CA VAL A 238 5.17 -15.19 5.80
C VAL A 238 6.22 -14.88 4.74
N ARG A 239 7.27 -15.70 4.61
CA ARG A 239 8.31 -15.57 3.59
C ARG A 239 7.72 -15.64 2.20
N ASP A 240 6.88 -16.63 1.92
CA ASP A 240 6.27 -16.82 0.61
C ASP A 240 5.43 -15.59 0.20
N LYS A 241 4.68 -15.01 1.15
CA LYS A 241 3.95 -13.73 0.96
C LYS A 241 4.91 -12.58 0.62
N LEU A 242 5.98 -12.42 1.40
CA LEU A 242 6.95 -11.33 1.22
C LEU A 242 7.71 -11.45 -0.09
N VAL A 243 8.13 -12.66 -0.47
CA VAL A 243 8.79 -12.94 -1.75
C VAL A 243 7.87 -12.58 -2.91
N ARG A 244 6.59 -13.00 -2.88
CA ARG A 244 5.61 -12.61 -3.90
C ARG A 244 5.50 -11.09 -4.01
N HIS A 245 5.33 -10.40 -2.89
CA HIS A 245 5.19 -8.94 -2.88
C HIS A 245 6.42 -8.25 -3.45
N ARG A 246 7.62 -8.62 -2.99
CA ARG A 246 8.90 -8.08 -3.46
C ARG A 246 9.14 -8.36 -4.94
N TYR A 247 8.81 -9.56 -5.40
CA TYR A 247 8.94 -9.94 -6.81
C TYR A 247 8.00 -9.12 -7.70
N LEU A 248 6.71 -9.03 -7.34
CA LEU A 248 5.73 -8.22 -8.08
C LEU A 248 6.12 -6.74 -8.12
N HIS A 249 6.65 -6.23 -7.02
CA HIS A 249 7.21 -4.89 -6.95
C HIS A 249 8.39 -4.72 -7.91
N GLN A 250 9.36 -5.64 -7.87
CA GLN A 250 10.55 -5.61 -8.73
C GLN A 250 10.20 -5.61 -10.22
N ILE A 251 9.22 -6.41 -10.64
CA ILE A 251 8.81 -6.48 -12.04
C ILE A 251 7.85 -5.35 -12.44
N GLY A 252 7.35 -4.54 -11.49
CA GLY A 252 6.47 -3.39 -11.76
C GLY A 252 4.98 -3.73 -11.90
N LEU A 253 4.53 -4.85 -11.32
CA LEU A 253 3.12 -5.23 -11.22
C LEU A 253 2.44 -4.81 -9.91
N TYR A 254 3.16 -4.11 -9.03
CA TYR A 254 2.61 -3.59 -7.77
C TYR A 254 2.34 -2.08 -7.85
N SER A 255 1.20 -1.64 -7.32
CA SER A 255 0.56 -0.35 -7.61
C SER A 255 1.21 0.91 -7.05
N ASP A 256 2.18 0.76 -6.15
CA ASP A 256 2.55 1.84 -5.23
C ASP A 256 3.64 2.78 -5.77
N PHE A 257 4.12 2.58 -7.00
CA PHE A 257 5.21 3.37 -7.57
C PHE A 257 4.87 4.04 -8.91
N HIS A 258 5.33 5.28 -9.04
CA HIS A 258 5.40 6.03 -10.29
C HIS A 258 6.70 5.74 -11.08
N HIS A 259 7.59 4.86 -10.57
CA HIS A 259 8.84 4.49 -11.25
C HIS A 259 8.65 3.22 -12.10
N GLU A 260 9.13 3.29 -13.34
CA GLU A 260 9.09 2.21 -14.31
C GLU A 260 10.20 1.17 -14.00
N SER A 261 9.83 -0.11 -13.84
CA SER A 261 10.78 -1.21 -13.73
C SER A 261 11.50 -1.46 -15.06
N GLU A 262 12.70 -2.03 -15.03
CA GLU A 262 13.45 -2.36 -16.25
C GLU A 262 12.66 -3.32 -17.16
N ALA A 263 12.04 -4.35 -16.56
CA ALA A 263 11.19 -5.30 -17.29
C ALA A 263 10.00 -4.61 -17.98
N LEU A 264 9.36 -3.65 -17.30
CA LEU A 264 8.25 -2.91 -17.89
C LEU A 264 8.72 -2.01 -19.04
N ARG A 265 9.88 -1.34 -18.88
CA ARG A 265 10.49 -0.52 -19.93
C ARG A 265 10.82 -1.31 -21.18
N GLU A 266 11.42 -2.48 -21.00
CA GLU A 266 11.77 -3.36 -22.11
C GLU A 266 10.51 -3.83 -22.87
N LEU A 267 9.46 -4.23 -22.14
CA LEU A 267 8.19 -4.61 -22.76
C LEU A 267 7.51 -3.43 -23.46
N ALA A 268 7.47 -2.25 -22.84
CA ALA A 268 6.90 -1.04 -23.42
C ALA A 268 7.58 -0.62 -24.72
N GLY A 269 8.90 -0.80 -24.81
CA GLY A 269 9.68 -0.58 -26.03
C GLY A 269 9.40 -1.59 -27.15
N LYS A 270 8.83 -2.76 -26.82
CA LYS A 270 8.48 -3.84 -27.78
C LYS A 270 7.00 -3.87 -28.14
N VAL A 271 6.17 -2.97 -27.61
CA VAL A 271 4.74 -2.90 -27.92
C VAL A 271 4.53 -2.62 -29.41
N SER A 272 3.81 -3.51 -30.08
CA SER A 272 3.48 -3.36 -31.50
C SER A 272 2.43 -2.26 -31.72
N ASP A 273 2.43 -1.66 -32.91
CA ASP A 273 1.38 -0.69 -33.29
C ASP A 273 -0.03 -1.28 -33.18
N LYS A 274 -0.18 -2.55 -33.54
CA LYS A 274 -1.46 -3.25 -33.45
C LYS A 274 -1.96 -3.36 -32.01
N ASP A 275 -1.08 -3.68 -31.06
CA ASP A 275 -1.46 -3.81 -29.66
C ASP A 275 -1.76 -2.44 -29.03
N ALA A 276 -0.96 -1.42 -29.36
CA ALA A 276 -1.19 -0.05 -28.95
C ALA A 276 -2.53 0.47 -29.47
N GLU A 277 -2.84 0.23 -30.75
CA GLU A 277 -4.11 0.63 -31.36
C GLU A 277 -5.31 -0.10 -30.72
N ALA A 278 -5.20 -1.40 -30.50
CA ALA A 278 -6.24 -2.17 -29.82
C ALA A 278 -6.47 -1.66 -28.38
N TYR A 279 -5.41 -1.26 -27.67
CA TYR A 279 -5.51 -0.66 -26.34
C TYR A 279 -6.14 0.71 -26.36
N TYR A 280 -5.68 1.57 -27.26
CA TYR A 280 -6.19 2.91 -27.38
C TYR A 280 -7.69 2.91 -27.71
N ARG A 281 -8.12 2.08 -28.68
CA ARG A 281 -9.54 1.93 -29.06
C ARG A 281 -10.44 1.48 -27.91
N ARG A 282 -9.98 0.54 -27.06
CA ARG A 282 -10.77 0.08 -25.90
C ARG A 282 -10.74 1.05 -24.71
N ASN A 283 -9.83 2.03 -24.71
CA ASN A 283 -9.60 2.98 -23.61
C ASN A 283 -9.70 4.46 -24.03
N LEU A 284 -10.40 4.79 -25.13
CA LEU A 284 -10.45 6.15 -25.71
C LEU A 284 -10.78 7.25 -24.68
N GLU A 285 -11.70 6.97 -23.76
CA GLU A 285 -12.12 7.90 -22.71
C GLU A 285 -10.97 8.36 -21.79
N ARG A 286 -9.91 7.56 -21.66
CA ARG A 286 -8.72 7.93 -20.85
C ARG A 286 -7.84 8.97 -21.52
N TYR A 287 -7.94 9.11 -22.84
CA TYR A 287 -7.06 9.95 -23.66
C TYR A 287 -7.79 11.19 -24.17
N ARG A 288 -8.67 11.73 -23.33
CA ARG A 288 -9.33 13.01 -23.56
C ARG A 288 -8.74 14.05 -22.64
N ASN A 289 -8.48 15.24 -23.20
CA ASN A 289 -8.20 16.42 -22.40
C ASN A 289 -9.18 17.53 -22.74
N VAL A 290 -9.31 18.49 -21.83
CA VAL A 290 -10.12 19.67 -22.08
C VAL A 290 -9.53 20.45 -23.26
N ALA A 291 -10.34 20.71 -24.28
CA ALA A 291 -9.96 21.56 -25.40
C ALA A 291 -10.26 23.02 -25.07
N GLN A 292 -11.48 23.26 -24.57
CA GLN A 292 -11.93 24.59 -24.17
C GLN A 292 -13.08 24.51 -23.17
N VAL A 293 -13.20 25.53 -22.33
CA VAL A 293 -14.37 25.76 -21.46
C VAL A 293 -14.85 27.19 -21.62
N GLN A 294 -16.16 27.39 -21.48
CA GLN A 294 -16.73 28.72 -21.27
C GLN A 294 -17.23 28.80 -19.84
N ALA A 295 -16.83 29.84 -19.11
CA ALA A 295 -17.12 29.96 -17.69
C ALA A 295 -17.43 31.39 -17.26
N ALA A 296 -18.12 31.52 -16.14
CA ALA A 296 -18.37 32.79 -15.47
C ALA A 296 -18.03 32.70 -13.98
N HIS A 297 -17.82 33.83 -13.31
CA HIS A 297 -17.47 33.86 -11.90
C HIS A 297 -18.28 34.87 -11.07
N ILE A 298 -18.24 34.68 -9.75
CA ILE A 298 -18.74 35.63 -8.75
C ILE A 298 -17.61 35.88 -7.75
N ARG A 299 -17.06 37.09 -7.78
CA ARG A 299 -16.13 37.59 -6.76
C ARG A 299 -16.85 38.16 -5.54
N LEU A 300 -16.44 37.78 -4.34
CA LEU A 300 -17.03 38.16 -3.05
C LEU A 300 -15.94 38.55 -2.04
N ALA A 301 -16.29 39.38 -1.07
CA ALA A 301 -15.33 39.95 -0.12
C ALA A 301 -14.83 38.94 0.92
N ASP A 302 -15.70 38.06 1.40
CA ASP A 302 -15.42 37.18 2.53
C ASP A 302 -16.14 35.82 2.42
N GLN A 303 -15.75 34.88 3.29
CA GLN A 303 -16.31 33.53 3.32
C GLN A 303 -17.81 33.55 3.62
N ALA A 304 -18.29 34.43 4.50
CA ALA A 304 -19.68 34.45 4.95
C ALA A 304 -20.63 34.85 3.81
N SER A 305 -20.27 35.89 3.05
CA SER A 305 -20.98 36.30 1.85
C SER A 305 -20.93 35.21 0.77
N ALA A 306 -19.78 34.54 0.60
CA ALA A 306 -19.64 33.43 -0.33
C ALA A 306 -20.48 32.21 0.02
N ASP A 307 -20.54 31.82 1.28
CA ASP A 307 -21.37 30.71 1.74
C ASP A 307 -22.86 31.01 1.56
N LYS A 308 -23.27 32.25 1.83
CA LYS A 308 -24.65 32.70 1.60
C LYS A 308 -25.02 32.62 0.12
N VAL A 309 -24.23 33.23 -0.76
CA VAL A 309 -24.48 33.21 -2.21
C VAL A 309 -24.46 31.78 -2.73
N TYR A 310 -23.52 30.95 -2.29
CA TYR A 310 -23.47 29.54 -2.65
C TYR A 310 -24.73 28.78 -2.21
N ALA A 311 -25.25 29.03 -1.01
CA ALA A 311 -26.51 28.42 -0.55
C ALA A 311 -27.72 28.85 -1.39
N GLU A 312 -27.79 30.12 -1.81
CA GLU A 312 -28.85 30.63 -2.70
C GLU A 312 -28.77 29.98 -4.09
N LEU A 313 -27.57 29.86 -4.66
CA LEU A 313 -27.33 29.13 -5.93
C LEU A 313 -27.76 27.67 -5.84
N ARG A 314 -27.46 27.01 -4.71
CA ARG A 314 -27.89 25.64 -4.43
C ARG A 314 -29.41 25.50 -4.25
N SER A 315 -30.09 26.59 -3.93
CA SER A 315 -31.54 26.68 -3.74
C SER A 315 -32.27 27.10 -5.01
N GLY A 316 -31.57 27.28 -6.14
CA GLY A 316 -32.16 27.55 -7.44
C GLY A 316 -32.04 28.99 -7.93
N LEU A 317 -31.35 29.88 -7.21
CA LEU A 317 -31.04 31.21 -7.73
C LEU A 317 -30.25 31.11 -9.04
N ALA A 318 -30.67 31.84 -10.07
CA ALA A 318 -29.95 31.85 -11.33
C ALA A 318 -28.54 32.44 -11.16
N PHE A 319 -27.52 31.78 -11.71
CA PHE A 319 -26.13 32.23 -11.53
C PHE A 319 -25.93 33.67 -12.02
N ASP A 320 -26.46 34.00 -13.19
CA ASP A 320 -26.33 35.33 -13.80
C ASP A 320 -27.03 36.42 -12.95
N GLU A 321 -28.12 36.09 -12.27
CA GLU A 321 -28.77 36.97 -11.29
C GLU A 321 -27.87 37.16 -10.06
N ALA A 322 -27.28 36.08 -9.55
CA ALA A 322 -26.35 36.14 -8.41
C ALA A 322 -25.10 36.97 -8.72
N VAL A 323 -24.56 36.88 -9.95
CA VAL A 323 -23.43 37.72 -10.39
C VAL A 323 -23.82 39.21 -10.30
N ARG A 324 -24.92 39.61 -10.95
CA ARG A 324 -25.36 41.01 -10.98
C ARG A 324 -25.65 41.55 -9.58
N ARG A 325 -26.26 40.73 -8.72
CA ARG A 325 -26.69 41.13 -7.39
C ARG A 325 -25.53 41.22 -6.38
N TYR A 326 -24.58 40.31 -6.45
CA TYR A 326 -23.62 40.10 -5.36
C TYR A 326 -22.16 40.24 -5.75
N SER A 327 -21.80 40.05 -7.03
CA SER A 327 -20.39 40.06 -7.40
C SER A 327 -19.77 41.43 -7.21
N LEU A 328 -18.52 41.46 -6.73
CA LEU A 328 -17.71 42.66 -6.59
C LEU A 328 -16.84 42.95 -7.83
N ALA A 329 -16.82 42.05 -8.82
CA ALA A 329 -16.02 42.21 -10.02
C ALA A 329 -16.63 43.24 -11.00
N ASP A 330 -15.77 43.83 -11.84
CA ASP A 330 -16.15 44.85 -12.82
C ASP A 330 -16.92 44.27 -14.02
N ASP A 331 -16.81 42.96 -14.24
CA ASP A 331 -17.51 42.24 -15.30
C ASP A 331 -18.93 41.80 -14.92
N ARG A 332 -19.40 42.13 -13.71
CA ARG A 332 -20.73 41.75 -13.22
C ARG A 332 -21.89 42.20 -14.11
N ASP A 333 -21.68 43.29 -14.86
CA ASP A 333 -22.70 43.89 -15.73
C ASP A 333 -22.52 43.56 -17.21
N ARG A 334 -21.49 42.77 -17.57
CA ARG A 334 -21.28 42.30 -18.95
C ARG A 334 -22.46 41.44 -19.43
N ASP A 335 -22.47 41.19 -20.74
CA ASP A 335 -23.37 40.22 -21.35
C ASP A 335 -22.54 39.09 -21.98
N PRO A 336 -22.45 37.92 -21.34
CA PRO A 336 -23.11 37.55 -20.08
C PRO A 336 -22.41 38.10 -18.82
N PRO A 337 -23.09 38.17 -17.66
CA PRO A 337 -22.51 38.75 -16.44
C PRO A 337 -21.43 37.84 -15.85
N GLY A 338 -20.30 38.43 -15.46
CA GLY A 338 -19.16 37.74 -14.85
C GLY A 338 -18.41 36.82 -15.83
N ASP A 339 -18.53 37.05 -17.14
CA ASP A 339 -17.97 36.18 -18.18
C ASP A 339 -16.44 36.17 -18.17
N LEU A 340 -15.87 34.98 -18.01
CA LEU A 340 -14.43 34.74 -18.17
C LEU A 340 -14.05 34.49 -19.63
N GLY A 341 -15.04 34.36 -20.51
CA GLY A 341 -14.88 34.06 -21.92
C GLY A 341 -14.53 32.60 -22.18
N LEU A 342 -14.01 32.35 -23.38
CA LEU A 342 -13.51 31.04 -23.79
C LEU A 342 -12.09 30.84 -23.25
N ILE A 343 -11.89 29.77 -22.50
CA ILE A 343 -10.62 29.44 -21.83
C ILE A 343 -10.07 28.16 -22.45
N ARG A 344 -8.82 28.18 -22.90
CA ARG A 344 -8.10 27.03 -23.44
C ARG A 344 -6.85 26.73 -22.63
N PRO A 345 -6.44 25.47 -22.45
CA PRO A 345 -5.23 25.14 -21.68
C PRO A 345 -3.94 25.77 -22.21
N GLN A 346 -3.87 25.99 -23.53
CA GLN A 346 -2.71 26.60 -24.19
C GLN A 346 -2.67 28.13 -24.13
N ASP A 347 -3.69 28.79 -23.58
CA ASP A 347 -3.70 30.24 -23.46
C ASP A 347 -2.54 30.68 -22.55
N GLY A 348 -1.73 31.63 -23.02
CA GLY A 348 -0.57 32.12 -22.27
C GLY A 348 -1.01 32.83 -20.98
N ARG A 349 -0.46 32.40 -19.84
CA ARG A 349 -0.70 32.96 -18.48
C ARG A 349 -2.14 32.84 -17.98
N LEU A 350 -2.66 31.61 -17.88
CA LEU A 350 -3.88 31.34 -17.11
C LEU A 350 -3.68 31.62 -15.61
N ASP A 351 -4.53 32.49 -15.06
CA ASP A 351 -4.69 32.68 -13.62
C ASP A 351 -5.33 31.46 -12.93
N LEU A 352 -5.36 31.47 -11.59
CA LEU A 352 -5.90 30.35 -10.82
C LEU A 352 -7.41 30.16 -11.05
N LEU A 353 -8.16 31.24 -11.32
CA LEU A 353 -9.59 31.20 -11.58
C LEU A 353 -9.91 30.44 -12.88
N ARG A 354 -9.21 30.77 -13.97
CA ARG A 354 -9.35 30.11 -15.28
C ARG A 354 -8.85 28.67 -15.25
N LYS A 355 -7.76 28.38 -14.53
CA LYS A 355 -7.31 26.99 -14.28
C LYS A 355 -8.39 26.17 -13.56
N THR A 356 -9.09 26.79 -12.61
CA THR A 356 -10.18 26.13 -11.88
C THR A 356 -11.38 25.83 -12.78
N ALA A 357 -11.68 26.71 -13.75
CA ALA A 357 -12.70 26.43 -14.76
C ALA A 357 -12.35 25.19 -15.60
N LEU A 358 -11.09 25.02 -16.01
CA LEU A 358 -10.64 23.90 -16.86
C LEU A 358 -10.73 22.52 -16.19
N ILE A 359 -10.66 22.44 -14.86
CA ILE A 359 -10.77 21.16 -14.12
C ILE A 359 -12.23 20.80 -13.78
N GLN A 360 -13.15 21.75 -13.90
CA GLN A 360 -14.55 21.58 -13.53
C GLN A 360 -15.37 20.95 -14.69
N LYS A 361 -16.47 20.27 -14.37
CA LYS A 361 -17.38 19.68 -15.35
C LYS A 361 -18.29 20.76 -15.96
N ALA A 362 -18.82 20.51 -17.16
CA ALA A 362 -19.88 21.37 -17.70
C ALA A 362 -21.09 21.41 -16.76
N ASP A 363 -21.79 22.54 -16.76
CA ASP A 363 -23.01 22.80 -16.00
C ASP A 363 -22.89 22.65 -14.48
N THR A 364 -21.68 22.83 -13.93
CA THR A 364 -21.48 22.82 -12.48
C THR A 364 -21.02 24.17 -11.95
N VAL A 365 -21.35 24.41 -10.68
CA VAL A 365 -20.92 25.57 -9.88
C VAL A 365 -19.94 25.07 -8.81
N SER A 366 -18.79 25.71 -8.70
CA SER A 366 -17.77 25.37 -7.71
C SER A 366 -18.22 25.73 -6.31
N GLN A 367 -17.58 25.15 -5.30
CA GLN A 367 -17.63 25.77 -3.96
C GLN A 367 -16.95 27.14 -3.98
N PRO A 368 -17.24 28.01 -2.98
CA PRO A 368 -16.42 29.17 -2.69
C PRO A 368 -14.96 28.79 -2.51
N MET A 369 -14.06 29.50 -3.20
CA MET A 369 -12.61 29.28 -3.10
C MET A 369 -11.91 30.61 -2.90
N ARG A 370 -10.90 30.64 -2.03
CA ARG A 370 -10.07 31.82 -1.86
C ARG A 370 -9.04 31.90 -2.98
N ILE A 371 -9.14 32.92 -3.83
CA ILE A 371 -8.24 33.18 -4.95
C ILE A 371 -7.84 34.66 -4.89
N ASP A 372 -6.52 34.93 -4.91
CA ASP A 372 -5.95 36.28 -4.93
C ASP A 372 -6.55 37.24 -3.87
N GLY A 373 -6.82 36.72 -2.68
CA GLY A 373 -7.33 37.51 -1.55
C GLY A 373 -8.85 37.73 -1.52
N ALA A 374 -9.59 37.29 -2.54
CA ALA A 374 -11.05 37.32 -2.58
C ALA A 374 -11.64 35.90 -2.56
N PHE A 375 -12.96 35.80 -2.41
CA PHE A 375 -13.70 34.55 -2.57
C PHE A 375 -14.35 34.48 -3.94
N GLU A 376 -14.13 33.38 -4.65
CA GLU A 376 -14.59 33.16 -6.01
C GLU A 376 -15.50 31.94 -6.07
N ILE A 377 -16.59 32.05 -6.81
CA ILE A 377 -17.46 30.94 -7.22
C ILE A 377 -17.46 30.90 -8.74
N VAL A 378 -17.14 29.75 -9.34
CA VAL A 378 -17.03 29.57 -10.80
C VAL A 378 -18.13 28.67 -11.32
N ARG A 379 -18.81 29.08 -12.38
CA ARG A 379 -19.73 28.24 -13.16
C ARG A 379 -19.13 27.95 -14.53
N VAL A 380 -19.02 26.67 -14.87
CA VAL A 380 -18.69 26.25 -16.25
C VAL A 380 -20.00 26.06 -17.00
N ARG A 381 -20.18 26.82 -18.09
CA ARG A 381 -21.36 26.79 -18.95
C ARG A 381 -21.26 25.70 -20.01
N SER A 382 -20.07 25.57 -20.59
CA SER A 382 -19.78 24.53 -21.57
C SER A 382 -18.36 24.04 -21.40
N ARG A 383 -18.16 22.77 -21.73
CA ARG A 383 -16.86 22.12 -21.75
C ARG A 383 -16.81 21.25 -22.99
N GLU A 384 -15.77 21.47 -23.77
CA GLU A 384 -15.44 20.66 -24.92
C GLU A 384 -14.14 19.94 -24.62
N ASP A 385 -14.19 18.61 -24.59
CA ASP A 385 -13.00 17.78 -24.50
C ASP A 385 -12.59 17.36 -25.92
N ARG A 386 -11.30 17.29 -26.18
CA ARG A 386 -10.75 16.74 -27.43
C ARG A 386 -10.12 15.38 -27.16
N GLN A 387 -10.25 14.50 -28.14
CA GLN A 387 -9.53 13.25 -28.16
C GLN A 387 -8.07 13.52 -28.55
N LEU A 388 -7.13 13.10 -27.70
CA LEU A 388 -5.72 13.13 -28.05
C LEU A 388 -5.40 11.91 -28.92
N PRO A 389 -4.81 12.09 -30.11
CA PRO A 389 -4.57 10.99 -31.03
C PRO A 389 -3.45 10.08 -30.52
N LEU A 390 -3.41 8.83 -30.99
CA LEU A 390 -2.43 7.83 -30.55
C LEU A 390 -0.98 8.19 -30.94
N ASP A 391 -0.79 9.00 -31.98
CA ASP A 391 0.51 9.49 -32.44
C ASP A 391 1.07 10.64 -31.58
N ASP A 392 0.25 11.22 -30.68
CA ASP A 392 0.74 12.11 -29.64
C ASP A 392 1.76 11.35 -28.77
N ARG A 393 2.96 11.92 -28.60
CA ARG A 393 4.06 11.25 -27.91
C ARG A 393 3.70 10.85 -26.48
N SER A 394 2.92 11.67 -25.77
CA SER A 394 2.52 11.39 -24.40
C SER A 394 1.49 10.26 -24.35
N VAL A 395 0.50 10.28 -25.25
CA VAL A 395 -0.48 9.20 -25.39
C VAL A 395 0.20 7.90 -25.78
N ARG A 396 1.09 7.92 -26.77
CA ARG A 396 1.80 6.73 -27.22
C ARG A 396 2.62 6.10 -26.11
N PHE A 397 3.33 6.92 -25.34
CA PHE A 397 4.09 6.46 -24.18
C PHE A 397 3.17 5.81 -23.14
N GLU A 398 2.09 6.47 -22.72
CA GLU A 398 1.15 5.93 -21.74
C GLU A 398 0.44 4.65 -22.21
N VAL A 399 0.04 4.59 -23.49
CA VAL A 399 -0.56 3.41 -24.10
C VAL A 399 0.43 2.24 -24.09
N ASN A 400 1.67 2.45 -24.54
CA ASN A 400 2.69 1.41 -24.53
C ASN A 400 2.95 0.89 -23.11
N GLN A 401 3.01 1.78 -22.12
CA GLN A 401 3.17 1.38 -20.72
C GLN A 401 2.00 0.54 -20.22
N ALA A 402 0.78 0.93 -20.55
CA ALA A 402 -0.41 0.20 -20.12
C ALA A 402 -0.51 -1.17 -20.79
N VAL A 403 -0.20 -1.26 -22.09
CA VAL A 403 -0.12 -2.54 -22.82
C VAL A 403 0.95 -3.43 -22.20
N ALA A 404 2.15 -2.90 -21.94
CA ALA A 404 3.23 -3.66 -21.33
C ALA A 404 2.85 -4.20 -19.94
N ARG A 405 2.14 -3.42 -19.13
CA ARG A 405 1.60 -3.89 -17.84
C ARG A 405 0.59 -5.01 -18.01
N GLU A 406 -0.35 -4.90 -18.96
CA GLU A 406 -1.32 -5.97 -19.24
C GLU A 406 -0.64 -7.25 -19.73
N GLN A 407 0.35 -7.13 -20.62
CA GLN A 407 1.15 -8.25 -21.11
C GLN A 407 1.94 -8.90 -19.97
N LEU A 408 2.62 -8.11 -19.13
CA LEU A 408 3.38 -8.62 -18.00
C LEU A 408 2.47 -9.30 -16.97
N ALA A 409 1.30 -8.74 -16.69
CA ALA A 409 0.29 -9.38 -15.84
C ALA A 409 -0.18 -10.71 -16.44
N ALA A 410 -0.45 -10.77 -17.74
CA ALA A 410 -0.83 -12.01 -18.42
C ALA A 410 0.28 -13.06 -18.40
N GLN A 411 1.54 -12.65 -18.56
CA GLN A 411 2.72 -13.52 -18.45
C GLN A 411 2.85 -14.07 -17.03
N PHE A 412 2.73 -13.21 -16.01
CA PHE A 412 2.76 -13.61 -14.60
C PHE A 412 1.65 -14.62 -14.26
N GLU A 413 0.41 -14.34 -14.67
CA GLU A 413 -0.72 -15.26 -14.47
C GLU A 413 -0.52 -16.60 -15.20
N THR A 414 0.06 -16.57 -16.40
CA THR A 414 0.41 -17.80 -17.13
C THR A 414 1.49 -18.59 -16.39
N ARG A 415 2.52 -17.91 -15.88
CA ARG A 415 3.57 -18.54 -15.06
C ARG A 415 2.96 -19.20 -13.82
N LEU A 416 2.08 -18.51 -13.11
CA LEU A 416 1.41 -19.06 -11.92
C LEU A 416 0.55 -20.28 -12.25
N ARG A 417 -0.24 -20.22 -13.33
CA ARG A 417 -1.01 -21.38 -13.82
C ARG A 417 -0.12 -22.57 -14.16
N ASN A 418 1.01 -22.35 -14.82
CA ASN A 418 1.94 -23.43 -15.17
C ASN A 418 2.58 -24.06 -13.92
N LEU A 419 2.97 -23.24 -12.94
CA LEU A 419 3.47 -23.73 -11.66
C LEU A 419 2.42 -24.59 -10.94
N LEU A 420 1.17 -24.13 -10.89
CA LEU A 420 0.07 -24.89 -10.28
C LEU A 420 -0.21 -26.20 -11.02
N ALA A 421 -0.22 -26.19 -12.36
CA ALA A 421 -0.49 -27.37 -13.16
C ALA A 421 0.61 -28.44 -13.06
N GLY A 422 1.85 -28.01 -12.80
CA GLY A 422 2.99 -28.91 -12.62
C GLY A 422 3.16 -29.44 -11.20
N ALA A 423 2.43 -28.91 -10.22
CA ALA A 423 2.59 -29.27 -8.81
C ALA A 423 1.59 -30.35 -8.37
N ARG A 424 2.05 -31.25 -7.50
CA ARG A 424 1.17 -32.17 -6.77
C ARG A 424 0.74 -31.52 -5.46
N VAL A 425 -0.56 -31.26 -5.34
CA VAL A 425 -1.15 -30.55 -4.19
C VAL A 425 -2.15 -31.45 -3.46
N GLU A 426 -2.01 -31.55 -2.14
CA GLU A 426 -2.94 -32.28 -1.26
C GLU A 426 -3.33 -31.40 -0.07
N GLY A 427 -4.56 -31.50 0.43
CA GLY A 427 -5.03 -30.72 1.58
C GLY A 427 -5.58 -29.32 1.23
N LEU A 428 -6.15 -29.15 0.04
CA LEU A 428 -6.91 -27.95 -0.36
C LEU A 428 -8.31 -27.90 0.26
#